data_AF-A0A659QGH8-F1
#
_entry.id   AF-A0A659QGH8-F1
#
_cell.length_a   1.000
_cell.length_b   1.000
_cell.length_c   1.000
_cell.angle_alpha   90.00
_cell.angle_beta   90.00
_cell.angle_gamma   90.00
#
_symmetry.space_group_name_H-M   'P 1'
#
loop_
_entity.id
_entity.type
_entity.pdbx_description
1 polymer ?
#
loop_
_entity_poly.entity_id
_entity_poly.type
_entity_poly.pdbx_seq_one_letter_code
_entity_poly.pdbx_strand_id
1 'polypeptide(L)'
;MKKYLAFAVTLLGMGKVIACTTLLVGNQASADGSFIIARNEDGSANNAKHKVIHPVAFHQQGEYKAHRNNFSWPLPETAMRYTAIHDFDTNDNAMGEAGFNSAGVGMSATETIYN
;
A
#
# COMPACT_ATOMS: atom_id res chain seq x y z
N MET A 1 50.12 0.25 13.09
CA MET A 1 48.93 -0.37 13.73
C MET A 1 47.84 0.64 14.16
N LYS A 2 47.77 1.87 13.61
CA LYS A 2 46.78 2.91 14.03
C LYS A 2 45.87 3.42 12.91
N LYS A 3 45.92 2.86 11.70
CA LYS A 3 45.16 3.35 10.52
C LYS A 3 43.93 2.50 10.15
N TYR A 4 43.70 1.37 10.82
CA TYR A 4 42.58 0.46 10.50
C TYR A 4 41.36 0.63 11.42
N LEU A 5 41.45 1.48 12.45
CA LEU A 5 40.37 1.63 13.44
C LEU A 5 39.24 2.58 12.97
N ALA A 6 39.50 3.44 11.98
CA ALA A 6 38.54 4.45 11.54
C ALA A 6 37.43 3.92 10.61
N PHE A 7 37.54 2.69 10.09
CA PHE A 7 36.56 2.14 9.13
C PHE A 7 35.46 1.29 9.79
N ALA A 8 35.63 0.90 11.06
CA ALA A 8 34.68 0.03 11.76
C ALA A 8 33.48 0.78 12.36
N VAL A 9 33.58 2.11 12.54
CA VAL A 9 32.53 2.92 13.20
C VAL A 9 31.43 3.35 12.22
N THR A 10 31.67 3.33 10.91
CA THR A 10 30.73 3.86 9.91
C THR A 10 29.55 2.93 9.61
N LEU A 11 29.61 1.65 9.96
CA LEU A 11 28.50 0.70 9.74
C LEU A 11 27.40 0.76 10.82
N LEU A 12 27.64 1.40 11.97
CA LEU A 12 26.67 1.46 13.08
C LEU A 12 25.59 2.55 12.90
N GLY A 13 25.67 3.34 11.84
CA GLY A 13 24.77 4.48 11.59
C GLY A 13 23.62 4.24 10.62
N MET A 14 23.48 3.04 10.05
CA MET A 14 22.35 2.72 9.16
C MET A 14 21.14 2.40 10.03
N GLY A 15 20.38 3.43 10.41
CA GLY A 15 19.08 3.26 11.05
C GLY A 15 18.17 2.37 10.19
N LYS A 16 17.33 1.56 10.84
CA LYS A 16 16.33 0.73 10.17
C LYS A 16 15.43 1.64 9.33
N VAL A 17 15.51 1.52 8.01
CA VAL A 17 14.59 2.19 7.09
C VAL A 17 13.31 1.35 7.07
N ILE A 18 12.20 1.92 7.54
CA ILE A 18 10.86 1.34 7.39
C ILE A 18 10.27 2.02 6.16
N ALA A 19 10.54 1.46 4.99
CA ALA A 19 10.07 2.02 3.73
C ALA A 19 9.59 0.88 2.84
N CYS A 20 8.42 1.08 2.25
CA CYS A 20 7.93 0.17 1.22
C CYS A 20 8.95 0.09 0.06
N THR A 21 8.78 -0.91 -0.79
CA THR A 21 9.55 -1.11 -2.01
C THR A 21 8.60 -1.64 -3.06
N THR A 22 8.47 -0.90 -4.15
CA THR A 22 7.56 -1.22 -5.24
C THR A 22 8.30 -1.78 -6.46
N LEU A 23 7.77 -2.85 -7.03
CA LEU A 23 8.17 -3.41 -8.32
C LEU A 23 7.06 -3.22 -9.35
N LEU A 24 7.43 -2.66 -10.50
CA LEU A 24 6.54 -2.49 -11.65
C LEU A 24 7.11 -3.28 -12.83
N VAL A 25 6.32 -4.19 -13.38
CA VAL A 25 6.69 -5.00 -14.55
C VAL A 25 5.66 -4.77 -15.65
N GLY A 26 6.12 -4.22 -16.77
CA GLY A 26 5.29 -4.08 -17.97
C GLY A 26 5.09 -5.43 -18.67
N ASN A 27 4.03 -5.54 -19.46
CA ASN A 27 3.70 -6.76 -20.20
C ASN A 27 4.81 -7.27 -21.16
N GLN A 28 5.68 -6.39 -21.66
CA GLN A 28 6.82 -6.80 -22.49
C GLN A 28 8.01 -7.33 -21.67
N ALA A 29 7.99 -7.13 -20.35
CA ALA A 29 9.06 -7.55 -19.44
C ALA A 29 8.67 -8.79 -18.60
N SER A 30 7.39 -9.16 -18.57
CA SER A 30 6.91 -10.38 -17.90
C SER A 30 6.98 -11.59 -18.82
N ALA A 31 7.13 -12.79 -18.23
CA ALA A 31 7.26 -14.03 -18.99
C ALA A 31 5.96 -14.47 -19.70
N ASP A 32 4.81 -14.00 -19.20
CA ASP A 32 3.48 -14.41 -19.65
C ASP A 32 2.67 -13.25 -20.26
N GLY A 33 3.26 -12.07 -20.41
CA GLY A 33 2.56 -10.89 -20.92
C GLY A 33 1.68 -10.16 -19.89
N SER A 34 1.73 -10.54 -18.61
CA SER A 34 1.00 -9.85 -17.55
C SER A 34 1.60 -8.49 -17.18
N PHE A 35 0.76 -7.57 -16.68
CA PHE A 35 1.23 -6.40 -15.93
C PHE A 35 1.33 -6.76 -14.44
N ILE A 36 2.46 -6.47 -13.80
CA ILE A 36 2.67 -6.78 -12.38
C ILE A 36 2.97 -5.49 -11.62
N ILE A 37 2.20 -5.26 -10.56
CA ILE A 37 2.46 -4.27 -9.52
C ILE A 37 2.61 -5.04 -8.21
N ALA A 38 3.78 -4.99 -7.60
CA ALA A 38 4.06 -5.64 -6.32
C ALA A 38 4.68 -4.64 -5.35
N ARG A 39 4.32 -4.73 -4.07
CA ARG A 39 4.83 -3.87 -3.01
C ARG A 39 4.87 -4.63 -1.69
N ASN A 40 5.96 -4.55 -0.94
CA ASN A 40 5.94 -4.84 0.50
C ASN A 40 5.31 -3.65 1.22
N GLU A 41 4.29 -3.93 2.03
CA GLU A 41 3.80 -2.96 2.99
C GLU A 41 4.66 -3.10 4.25
N ASP A 42 5.50 -2.10 4.46
CA ASP A 42 6.45 -2.09 5.57
C ASP A 42 5.84 -1.35 6.76
N GLY A 43 5.58 -2.12 7.82
CA GLY A 43 5.02 -1.66 9.07
C GLY A 43 5.47 -2.52 10.25
N SER A 44 4.54 -2.80 11.18
CA SER A 44 4.84 -3.72 12.27
C SER A 44 4.79 -5.18 11.81
N ALA A 45 5.81 -5.97 12.11
CA ALA A 45 5.93 -7.36 11.69
C ALA A 45 4.84 -8.30 12.25
N ASN A 46 4.12 -7.85 13.29
CA ASN A 46 3.03 -8.60 13.94
C ASN A 46 1.63 -8.11 13.52
N ASN A 47 1.51 -7.34 12.45
CA ASN A 47 0.23 -6.86 11.95
C ASN A 47 -0.35 -7.85 10.93
N ALA A 48 -1.37 -8.61 11.34
CA ALA A 48 -2.06 -9.52 10.43
C ALA A 48 -2.79 -8.72 9.34
N LYS A 49 -2.75 -9.22 8.11
CA LYS A 49 -3.46 -8.61 6.98
C LYS A 49 -4.80 -9.29 6.76
N HIS A 50 -5.82 -8.48 6.48
CA HIS A 50 -7.16 -8.91 6.14
C HIS A 50 -7.47 -8.56 4.69
N LYS A 51 -7.68 -9.60 3.87
CA LYS A 51 -8.17 -9.44 2.50
C LYS A 51 -9.69 -9.35 2.52
N VAL A 52 -10.22 -8.24 2.02
CA VAL A 52 -11.67 -7.99 1.94
C VAL A 52 -12.08 -7.76 0.49
N ILE A 53 -13.30 -8.18 0.18
CA ILE A 53 -13.97 -7.92 -1.09
C ILE A 53 -15.12 -6.99 -0.81
N HIS A 54 -15.01 -5.74 -1.26
CA HIS A 54 -16.10 -4.79 -1.22
C HIS A 54 -17.06 -5.11 -2.37
N PRO A 55 -18.36 -5.35 -2.10
CA PRO A 55 -19.34 -5.63 -3.14
C PRO A 55 -19.57 -4.40 -4.02
N VAL A 56 -20.21 -4.61 -5.17
CA VAL A 56 -20.76 -3.50 -5.96
C VAL A 56 -21.79 -2.74 -5.10
N ALA A 57 -21.81 -1.42 -5.23
CA ALA A 57 -22.77 -0.57 -4.53
C ALA A 57 -23.46 0.36 -5.53
N PHE A 58 -24.77 0.52 -5.36
CA PHE A 58 -25.62 1.36 -6.20
C PHE A 58 -26.38 2.36 -5.35
N HIS A 59 -26.75 3.49 -5.94
CA HIS A 59 -27.46 4.58 -5.30
C HIS A 59 -26.80 5.04 -3.99
N GLN A 60 -25.46 5.01 -3.94
CA GLN A 60 -24.74 5.48 -2.75
C GLN A 60 -24.97 6.98 -2.55
N GLN A 61 -25.06 7.37 -1.29
CA GLN A 61 -25.24 8.75 -0.85
C GLN A 61 -24.25 9.05 0.27
N GLY A 62 -23.91 10.33 0.44
CA GLY A 62 -23.00 10.79 1.48
C GLY A 62 -21.57 11.03 0.99
N GLU A 63 -20.64 11.12 1.94
CA GLU A 63 -19.25 11.50 1.69
C GLU A 63 -18.28 10.54 2.39
N TYR A 64 -17.20 10.20 1.71
CA TYR A 64 -15.99 9.70 2.35
C TYR A 64 -15.35 10.83 3.18
N LYS A 65 -14.91 10.50 4.40
CA LYS A 65 -14.12 11.41 5.25
C LYS A 65 -12.82 10.71 5.62
N ALA A 66 -11.70 11.37 5.35
CA ALA A 66 -10.40 10.85 5.71
C ALA A 66 -10.19 10.85 7.23
N HIS A 67 -9.50 9.83 7.74
CA HIS A 67 -9.27 9.68 9.18
C HIS A 67 -8.12 10.56 9.70
N ARG A 68 -7.18 10.94 8.82
CA ARG A 68 -5.91 11.61 9.21
C ARG A 68 -5.86 13.11 8.90
N ASN A 69 -6.86 13.65 8.20
CA ASN A 69 -6.94 15.07 7.84
C ASN A 69 -8.39 15.46 7.57
N ASN A 70 -8.61 16.72 7.17
CA ASN A 70 -9.95 17.26 6.91
C ASN A 70 -10.48 16.98 5.49
N PHE A 71 -9.87 16.05 4.75
CA PHE A 71 -10.33 15.73 3.40
C PHE A 71 -11.67 15.01 3.43
N SER A 72 -12.60 15.44 2.57
CA SER A 72 -13.81 14.71 2.27
C SER A 72 -14.07 14.67 0.77
N TRP A 73 -14.82 13.66 0.33
CA TRP A 73 -15.20 13.49 -1.07
C TRP A 73 -16.57 12.82 -1.20
N PRO A 74 -17.47 13.27 -2.10
CA PRO A 74 -18.75 12.61 -2.30
C PRO A 74 -18.55 11.17 -2.77
N LEU A 75 -19.34 10.24 -2.21
CA LEU A 75 -19.33 8.86 -2.69
C LEU A 75 -19.91 8.80 -4.11
N PRO A 76 -19.36 7.96 -5.00
CA PRO A 76 -19.91 7.80 -6.34
C PRO A 76 -21.27 7.10 -6.25
N GLU A 77 -22.26 7.57 -7.02
CA GLU A 77 -23.59 6.95 -7.07
C GLU A 77 -23.52 5.43 -7.30
N THR A 78 -22.60 4.99 -8.16
CA THR A 78 -22.28 3.58 -8.39
C THR A 78 -20.79 3.32 -8.13
N ALA A 79 -20.47 2.40 -7.22
CA ALA A 79 -19.10 1.90 -7.02
C ALA A 79 -18.95 0.47 -7.54
N MET A 80 -17.86 0.23 -8.25
CA MET A 80 -17.45 -1.11 -8.66
C MET A 80 -17.09 -1.98 -7.47
N ARG A 81 -17.28 -3.30 -7.62
CA ARG A 81 -16.70 -4.28 -6.69
C ARG A 81 -15.18 -4.14 -6.72
N TYR A 82 -14.51 -4.21 -5.56
CA TYR A 82 -13.05 -4.22 -5.50
C TYR A 82 -12.52 -5.02 -4.31
N THR A 83 -11.26 -5.44 -4.39
CA THR A 83 -10.55 -6.05 -3.27
C THR A 83 -9.71 -5.02 -2.53
N ALA A 84 -9.49 -5.22 -1.24
CA ALA A 84 -8.53 -4.47 -0.44
C ALA A 84 -7.76 -5.44 0.48
N ILE A 85 -6.55 -5.07 0.90
CA ILE A 85 -5.73 -5.86 1.84
C ILE A 85 -5.28 -4.94 2.96
N HIS A 86 -6.11 -4.76 3.99
CA HIS A 86 -5.85 -3.83 5.09
C HIS A 86 -5.32 -4.54 6.34
N ASP A 87 -4.88 -3.77 7.32
CA ASP A 87 -4.59 -4.27 8.67
C ASP A 87 -5.82 -4.91 9.31
N PHE A 88 -5.67 -5.99 10.09
CA PHE A 88 -6.82 -6.71 10.65
C PHE A 88 -7.66 -5.88 11.65
N ASP A 89 -7.01 -5.03 12.44
CA ASP A 89 -7.66 -4.18 13.45
C ASP A 89 -7.31 -2.71 13.18
N THR A 90 -8.25 -2.02 12.56
CA THR A 90 -8.09 -0.60 12.19
C THR A 90 -9.02 0.31 12.96
N ASN A 91 -9.89 -0.22 13.83
CA ASN A 91 -10.98 0.53 14.47
C ASN A 91 -11.73 1.44 13.48
N ASP A 92 -12.18 0.86 12.36
CA ASP A 92 -12.82 1.57 11.23
C ASP A 92 -11.96 2.63 10.51
N ASN A 93 -10.65 2.69 10.77
CA ASN A 93 -9.71 3.57 10.06
C ASN A 93 -8.91 2.83 8.96
N ALA A 94 -9.51 1.82 8.33
CA ALA A 94 -8.81 0.95 7.40
C ALA A 94 -8.30 1.71 6.18
N MET A 95 -7.06 1.41 5.78
CA MET A 95 -6.46 1.85 4.53
C MET A 95 -6.56 0.71 3.51
N GLY A 96 -6.97 0.99 2.28
CA GLY A 96 -7.24 -0.06 1.28
C GLY A 96 -6.00 -0.81 0.76
N GLU A 97 -4.81 -0.21 0.95
CA GLU A 97 -3.46 -0.69 0.59
C GLU A 97 -3.24 -1.12 -0.86
N ALA A 98 -3.87 -2.22 -1.28
CA ALA A 98 -3.73 -2.77 -2.62
C ALA A 98 -4.94 -3.62 -3.01
N GLY A 99 -5.26 -3.63 -4.30
CA GLY A 99 -6.28 -4.51 -4.83
C GLY A 99 -6.66 -4.26 -6.28
N PHE A 100 -7.70 -4.97 -6.73
CA PHE A 100 -8.26 -4.89 -8.06
C PHE A 100 -9.76 -4.60 -8.01
N ASN A 101 -10.25 -3.80 -8.95
CA ASN A 101 -11.67 -3.63 -9.17
C ASN A 101 -12.24 -4.63 -10.21
N SER A 102 -13.56 -4.63 -10.40
CA SER A 102 -14.24 -5.50 -11.37
C SER A 102 -13.93 -5.20 -12.84
N ALA A 103 -13.29 -4.06 -13.15
CA ALA A 103 -12.83 -3.72 -14.49
C ALA A 103 -11.40 -4.23 -14.77
N GLY A 104 -10.76 -4.92 -13.82
CA GLY A 104 -9.39 -5.43 -13.96
C GLY A 104 -8.31 -4.38 -13.70
N VAL A 105 -8.66 -3.21 -13.15
CA VAL A 105 -7.68 -2.18 -12.78
C VAL A 105 -7.10 -2.50 -11.41
N GLY A 106 -5.78 -2.67 -11.36
CA GLY A 106 -5.02 -2.85 -10.13
C GLY A 106 -4.44 -1.54 -9.61
N MET A 107 -4.45 -1.36 -8.29
CA MET A 107 -3.83 -0.22 -7.61
C MET A 107 -3.10 -0.70 -6.36
N SER A 108 -1.93 -0.12 -6.10
CA SER A 108 -1.22 -0.22 -4.83
C SER A 108 -0.88 1.19 -4.36
N ALA A 109 -1.26 1.52 -3.13
CA ALA A 109 -1.01 2.80 -2.51
C ALA A 109 -0.67 2.54 -1.02
N THR A 110 0.52 2.90 -0.52
CA THR A 110 1.48 3.89 -1.06
C THR A 110 2.93 3.41 -1.04
N GLU A 111 3.75 4.00 -1.90
CA GLU A 111 5.21 4.08 -1.74
C GLU A 111 5.55 5.44 -1.14
N THR A 112 6.06 5.49 0.09
CA THR A 112 6.43 6.75 0.72
C THR A 112 7.78 7.22 0.16
N ILE A 113 7.76 8.28 -0.66
CA ILE A 113 8.93 8.77 -1.37
C ILE A 113 9.60 10.00 -0.74
N TYR A 114 8.96 10.62 0.25
CA TYR A 114 9.49 11.78 0.99
C TYR A 114 9.43 11.47 2.50
N ASN A 115 10.55 11.68 3.20
CA ASN A 115 10.68 11.57 4.66
C ASN A 115 11.13 12.91 5.24
#